data_AF-A0A1J3HFM6-F1
#
_entry.id   AF-A0A1J3HFM6-F1
#
_cell.length_a   1.000
_cell.length_b   1.000
_cell.length_c   1.000
_cell.angle_alpha   90.00
_cell.angle_beta   90.00
_cell.angle_gamma   90.00
#
_symmetry.space_group_name_H-M   'P 1'
#
loop_
_entity.id
_entity.type
_entity.pdbx_description
1 polymer ?
#
loop_
_entity_poly.entity_id
_entity_poly.type
_entity_poly.pdbx_seq_one_letter_code
_entity_poly.pdbx_strand_id
1 'polypeptide(L)'
;LIKGRDLVDVVFSWSVLDVLNSNLYKGKVDKIPTTFPSSTEYFNSFVNPIIEETHSALLSSMETLRRAPAFKIWEIKPAKDFKPPKNLIYEVTLPITMSDNMTKGDRKMLEVNDLIAVTNKKPTRMDDLRCSNEPYLLALVFHVDEDFPNLITVLASKPILLEDESTPKTKKGKGVMSVKKSSNLFGVYLINMMTNIRIWTALHPDPERGNLK
;
A
#
# COMPACT_ATOMS: atom_id res chain seq x y z
N LEU A 1 -7.41 -14.24 2.15
CA LEU A 1 -7.84 -13.29 1.08
C LEU A 1 -7.84 -11.90 1.69
N ILE A 2 -7.24 -10.89 1.05
CA ILE A 2 -7.24 -9.50 1.56
C ILE A 2 -8.64 -8.92 1.31
N LYS A 3 -9.31 -8.42 2.35
CA LYS A 3 -10.64 -7.78 2.19
C LYS A 3 -10.49 -6.48 1.38
N GLY A 4 -11.46 -6.21 0.50
CA GLY A 4 -11.41 -5.03 -0.38
C GLY A 4 -10.27 -5.08 -1.39
N ARG A 5 -9.80 -6.27 -1.77
CA ARG A 5 -8.68 -6.43 -2.71
C ARG A 5 -8.92 -5.70 -4.03
N ASP A 6 -10.16 -5.65 -4.52
CA ASP A 6 -10.48 -4.98 -5.78
C ASP A 6 -10.21 -3.47 -5.72
N LEU A 7 -10.57 -2.81 -4.60
CA LEU A 7 -10.21 -1.40 -4.39
C LEU A 7 -8.70 -1.20 -4.32
N VAL A 8 -7.99 -2.09 -3.63
CA VAL A 8 -6.53 -2.04 -3.53
C VAL A 8 -5.89 -2.20 -4.90
N ASP A 9 -6.41 -3.10 -5.75
CA ASP A 9 -5.93 -3.31 -7.12
C ASP A 9 -6.21 -2.06 -7.99
N VAL A 10 -7.35 -1.38 -7.82
CA VAL A 10 -7.61 -0.07 -8.44
C VAL A 10 -6.55 0.95 -8.02
N VAL A 11 -6.29 1.10 -6.72
CA VAL A 11 -5.27 2.03 -6.19
C VAL A 11 -3.88 1.69 -6.72
N PHE A 12 -3.54 0.40 -6.80
CA PHE A 12 -2.24 -0.07 -7.31
C PHE A 12 -2.08 0.10 -8.82
N SER A 13 -3.18 0.27 -9.56
CA SER A 13 -3.14 0.53 -11.00
C SER A 13 -2.75 1.97 -11.34
N TRP A 14 -2.88 2.90 -10.40
CA TRP A 14 -2.55 4.30 -10.63
C TRP A 14 -1.04 4.51 -10.77
N SER A 15 -0.67 5.23 -11.82
CA SER A 15 0.67 5.81 -11.92
C SER A 15 0.80 7.01 -10.97
N VAL A 16 2.04 7.47 -10.77
CA VAL A 16 2.30 8.72 -10.03
C VAL A 16 1.54 9.89 -10.63
N LEU A 17 1.46 9.96 -11.97
CA LEU A 17 0.73 11.02 -12.67
C LEU A 17 -0.77 10.92 -12.42
N ASP A 18 -1.32 9.71 -12.34
CA ASP A 18 -2.73 9.52 -12.01
C ASP A 18 -3.01 9.97 -10.57
N VAL A 19 -2.18 9.57 -9.61
CA VAL A 19 -2.32 10.00 -8.21
C VAL A 19 -2.27 11.53 -8.08
N LEU A 20 -1.37 12.18 -8.81
CA LEU A 20 -1.20 13.65 -8.76
C LEU A 20 -2.22 14.42 -9.62
N ASN A 21 -3.09 13.73 -10.37
CA ASN A 21 -4.07 14.35 -11.24
C ASN A 21 -5.39 14.60 -10.50
N SER A 22 -5.62 15.83 -10.03
CA SER A 22 -6.86 16.24 -9.37
C SER A 22 -8.13 16.06 -10.23
N ASN A 23 -7.99 15.83 -11.54
CA ASN A 23 -9.10 15.60 -12.46
C ASN A 23 -9.26 14.13 -12.88
N LEU A 24 -8.57 13.17 -12.24
CA LEU A 24 -8.57 11.75 -12.65
C LEU A 24 -9.98 11.15 -12.73
N TYR A 25 -10.88 11.56 -11.81
CA TYR A 25 -12.27 11.12 -11.72
C TYR A 25 -13.29 12.20 -12.09
N LYS A 26 -12.85 13.33 -12.66
CA LYS A 26 -13.75 14.39 -13.11
C LYS A 26 -14.70 13.86 -14.19
N GLY A 27 -16.00 13.97 -13.95
CA GLY A 27 -17.04 13.47 -14.85
C GLY A 27 -17.24 11.95 -14.82
N LYS A 28 -16.56 11.23 -13.91
CA LYS A 28 -16.82 9.80 -13.64
C LYS A 28 -17.70 9.58 -12.39
N VAL A 29 -17.85 10.60 -11.57
CA VAL A 29 -18.72 10.59 -10.39
C VAL A 29 -20.01 11.31 -10.74
N ASP A 30 -21.09 10.54 -10.86
CA ASP A 30 -22.42 11.08 -11.11
C ASP A 30 -23.07 11.59 -9.83
N LYS A 31 -24.05 12.50 -10.00
CA LYS A 31 -24.88 12.93 -8.87
C LYS A 31 -25.65 11.73 -8.33
N ILE A 32 -25.45 11.44 -7.05
CA ILE A 32 -26.16 10.35 -6.37
C ILE A 32 -27.67 10.60 -6.44
N PRO A 33 -28.46 9.65 -7.00
CA PRO A 33 -29.92 9.74 -7.04
C PRO A 33 -30.53 9.82 -5.64
N THR A 34 -31.70 10.44 -5.53
CA THR A 34 -32.48 10.45 -4.27
C THR A 34 -33.23 9.13 -4.04
N THR A 35 -33.43 8.34 -5.09
CA THR A 35 -34.14 7.06 -5.08
C THR A 35 -33.48 6.09 -6.04
N PHE A 36 -33.51 4.80 -5.71
CA PHE A 36 -32.87 3.75 -6.51
C PHE A 36 -33.89 2.69 -6.93
N PRO A 37 -33.84 2.23 -8.18
CA PRO A 37 -34.78 1.22 -8.68
C PRO A 37 -34.46 -0.19 -8.16
N SER A 38 -33.26 -0.43 -7.65
CA SER A 38 -32.86 -1.70 -7.00
C SER A 38 -31.70 -1.49 -6.02
N SER A 39 -31.43 -2.49 -5.18
CA SER A 39 -30.24 -2.51 -4.32
C SER A 39 -28.93 -2.54 -5.12
N THR A 40 -28.89 -3.23 -6.25
CA THR A 40 -27.73 -3.25 -7.14
C THR A 40 -27.40 -1.85 -7.65
N GLU A 41 -28.42 -1.12 -8.10
CA GLU A 41 -28.26 0.28 -8.57
C GLU A 41 -27.86 1.22 -7.43
N TYR A 42 -28.36 0.98 -6.21
CA TYR A 42 -27.88 1.67 -5.01
C TYR A 42 -26.38 1.42 -4.81
N PHE A 43 -25.93 0.18 -4.69
CA PHE A 43 -24.54 -0.15 -4.41
C PHE A 43 -23.59 0.36 -5.50
N ASN A 44 -23.96 0.18 -6.78
CA ASN A 44 -23.17 0.64 -7.91
C ASN A 44 -22.98 2.16 -7.93
N SER A 45 -23.98 2.93 -7.48
CA SER A 45 -23.89 4.40 -7.45
C SER A 45 -22.80 4.94 -6.52
N PHE A 46 -22.35 4.15 -5.53
CA PHE A 46 -21.29 4.54 -4.60
C PHE A 46 -19.89 4.04 -5.00
N VAL A 47 -19.76 3.22 -6.05
CA VAL A 47 -18.48 2.66 -6.49
C VAL A 47 -17.51 3.74 -6.98
N ASN A 48 -17.95 4.62 -7.88
CA ASN A 48 -17.09 5.73 -8.34
C ASN A 48 -16.82 6.77 -7.24
N PRO A 49 -17.80 7.18 -6.41
CA PRO A 49 -17.57 8.02 -5.25
C PRO A 49 -16.47 7.51 -4.31
N ILE A 50 -16.49 6.22 -3.93
CA ILE A 50 -15.48 5.70 -2.98
C ILE A 50 -14.08 5.62 -3.59
N ILE A 51 -13.98 5.38 -4.90
CA ILE A 51 -12.70 5.41 -5.61
C ILE A 51 -12.17 6.85 -5.68
N GLU A 52 -13.03 7.82 -5.99
CA GLU A 52 -12.66 9.24 -6.02
C GLU A 52 -12.26 9.76 -4.63
N GLU A 53 -12.98 9.38 -3.57
CA GLU A 53 -12.63 9.73 -2.20
C GLU A 53 -11.28 9.13 -1.79
N THR A 54 -11.01 7.87 -2.19
CA THR A 54 -9.70 7.23 -1.98
C THR A 54 -8.57 7.94 -2.74
N HIS A 55 -8.84 8.34 -3.99
CA HIS A 55 -7.89 9.08 -4.81
C HIS A 55 -7.59 10.46 -4.20
N SER A 56 -8.62 11.19 -3.79
CA SER A 56 -8.52 12.51 -3.17
C SER A 56 -7.72 12.47 -1.85
N ALA A 57 -7.97 11.46 -1.00
CA ALA A 57 -7.18 11.24 0.20
C ALA A 57 -5.70 10.97 -0.10
N LEU A 58 -5.43 10.15 -1.12
CA LEU A 58 -4.06 9.84 -1.55
C LEU A 58 -3.35 11.07 -2.13
N LEU A 59 -4.03 11.85 -2.97
CA LEU A 59 -3.54 13.11 -3.52
C LEU A 59 -3.16 14.08 -2.41
N SER A 60 -4.05 14.29 -1.44
CA SER A 60 -3.79 15.18 -0.28
C SER A 60 -2.56 14.73 0.53
N SER A 61 -2.39 13.41 0.69
CA SER A 61 -1.20 12.86 1.34
C SER A 61 0.08 13.14 0.53
N MET A 62 0.03 12.99 -0.79
CA MET A 62 1.17 13.30 -1.67
C MET A 62 1.56 14.78 -1.64
N GLU A 63 0.59 15.69 -1.54
CA GLU A 63 0.85 17.13 -1.39
C GLU A 63 1.57 17.46 -0.08
N THR A 64 1.34 16.66 0.98
CA THR A 64 1.93 16.84 2.30
C THR A 64 3.10 15.88 2.60
N LEU A 65 3.58 15.15 1.59
CA LEU A 65 4.58 14.08 1.70
C LEU A 65 5.85 14.48 2.48
N ARG A 66 6.31 15.73 2.34
CA ARG A 66 7.49 16.25 3.08
C ARG A 66 7.37 16.11 4.61
N ARG A 67 6.13 16.14 5.12
CA ARG A 67 5.81 16.02 6.55
C ARG A 67 5.36 14.61 6.93
N ALA A 68 5.20 13.72 5.95
CA ALA A 68 4.74 12.38 6.19
C ALA A 68 5.77 11.58 7.01
N PRO A 69 5.32 10.71 7.94
CA PRO A 69 6.20 9.78 8.62
C PRO A 69 6.96 8.91 7.63
N ALA A 70 8.29 8.93 7.71
CA ALA A 70 9.17 8.14 6.88
C ALA A 70 10.13 7.32 7.74
N PHE A 71 10.37 6.07 7.36
CA PHE A 71 11.17 5.12 8.10
C PHE A 71 12.09 4.35 7.16
N LYS A 72 13.25 3.95 7.69
CA LYS A 72 14.17 3.08 6.95
C LYS A 72 13.65 1.63 7.04
N ILE A 73 13.74 0.89 5.94
CA ILE A 73 13.48 -0.54 5.93
C ILE A 73 14.79 -1.25 6.22
N TRP A 74 14.82 -2.07 7.28
CA TRP A 74 16.01 -2.82 7.66
C TRP A 74 16.23 -4.03 6.76
N GLU A 75 15.15 -4.78 6.53
CA GLU A 75 15.14 -5.97 5.70
C GLU A 75 13.80 -6.05 4.97
N ILE A 76 13.84 -6.56 3.74
CA ILE A 76 12.65 -6.93 2.99
C ILE A 76 12.94 -8.22 2.23
N LYS A 77 12.00 -9.17 2.28
CA LYS A 77 12.12 -10.44 1.57
C LYS A 77 10.77 -10.94 1.10
N PRO A 78 10.69 -11.71 0.00
CA PRO A 78 9.45 -12.36 -0.40
C PRO A 78 8.91 -13.25 0.73
N ALA A 79 7.63 -13.14 1.02
CA ALA A 79 6.96 -14.02 1.98
C ALA A 79 6.73 -15.42 1.36
N LYS A 80 6.33 -16.39 2.19
CA LYS A 80 5.99 -17.75 1.73
C LYS A 80 4.90 -17.76 0.64
N ASP A 81 3.95 -16.84 0.73
CA ASP A 81 2.81 -16.74 -0.19
C ASP A 81 3.09 -15.84 -1.42
N PHE A 82 4.35 -15.46 -1.64
CA PHE A 82 4.76 -14.68 -2.80
C PHE A 82 4.51 -15.47 -4.09
N LYS A 83 3.58 -14.96 -4.92
CA LYS A 83 3.19 -15.57 -6.20
C LYS A 83 2.92 -14.48 -7.25
N PRO A 84 3.92 -14.13 -8.07
CA PRO A 84 3.74 -13.21 -9.19
C PRO A 84 2.71 -13.73 -10.22
N PRO A 85 2.03 -12.84 -10.96
CA PRO A 85 2.10 -11.38 -10.85
C PRO A 85 1.19 -10.79 -9.76
N LYS A 86 0.27 -11.57 -9.18
CA LYS A 86 -0.83 -11.03 -8.35
C LYS A 86 -0.49 -10.87 -6.86
N ASN A 87 0.29 -11.78 -6.29
CA ASN A 87 0.58 -11.82 -4.86
C ASN A 87 2.05 -11.46 -4.61
N LEU A 88 2.35 -10.17 -4.71
CA LEU A 88 3.67 -9.62 -4.45
C LEU A 88 3.81 -9.31 -2.96
N ILE A 89 3.80 -10.37 -2.15
CA ILE A 89 3.80 -10.30 -0.70
C ILE A 89 5.23 -10.33 -0.17
N TYR A 90 5.56 -9.39 0.70
CA TYR A 90 6.88 -9.27 1.31
C TYR A 90 6.77 -9.19 2.83
N GLU A 91 7.68 -9.90 3.51
CA GLU A 91 7.97 -9.69 4.93
C GLU A 91 8.98 -8.56 5.04
N VAL A 92 8.68 -7.59 5.91
CA VAL A 92 9.47 -6.38 6.10
C VAL A 92 9.83 -6.23 7.57
N THR A 93 11.12 -6.07 7.83
CA THR A 93 11.65 -5.75 9.15
C THR A 93 11.96 -4.26 9.22
N LEU A 94 11.37 -3.58 10.19
CA LEU A 94 11.68 -2.20 10.54
C LEU A 94 12.77 -2.16 11.62
N PRO A 95 13.63 -1.14 11.65
CA PRO A 95 14.66 -0.99 12.67
C PRO A 95 14.02 -0.72 14.03
N ILE A 96 14.28 -1.60 14.99
CA ILE A 96 13.98 -1.39 16.41
C ILE A 96 14.98 -0.33 16.90
N THR A 97 14.54 0.92 17.11
CA THR A 97 15.43 1.87 17.79
C THR A 97 15.43 1.59 19.28
N MET A 98 16.52 0.99 19.74
CA MET A 98 16.91 0.84 21.15
C MET A 98 17.28 2.18 21.83
N SER A 99 16.99 3.34 21.24
CA SER A 99 17.43 4.64 21.77
C SER A 99 16.28 5.44 22.37
N ASP A 100 16.29 5.51 23.70
CA ASP A 100 15.46 6.28 24.64
C ASP A 100 15.41 7.82 24.41
N ASN A 101 15.92 8.34 23.29
CA ASN A 101 16.14 9.78 23.08
C ASN A 101 15.35 10.39 21.90
N MET A 102 14.42 9.67 21.30
CA MET A 102 13.40 10.29 20.44
C MET A 102 12.10 10.37 21.22
N THR A 103 11.58 11.58 21.38
CA THR A 103 10.25 11.88 21.91
C THR A 103 9.24 10.86 21.39
N LYS A 104 8.54 10.18 22.32
CA LYS A 104 7.54 9.12 22.07
C LYS A 104 6.42 9.49 21.07
N GLY A 105 6.35 10.73 20.59
CA GLY A 105 5.35 11.23 19.65
C GLY A 105 5.72 11.23 18.16
N ASP A 106 6.98 10.98 17.78
CA ASP A 106 7.43 11.22 16.38
C ASP A 106 7.41 10.00 15.46
N ARG A 107 6.97 8.83 15.94
CA ARG A 107 6.87 7.62 15.11
C ARG A 107 5.44 7.14 15.03
N LYS A 108 4.85 7.28 13.84
CA LYS A 108 3.66 6.53 13.47
C LYS A 108 4.00 5.04 13.49
N MET A 109 3.32 4.28 14.35
CA MET A 109 3.25 2.83 14.22
C MET A 109 2.40 2.50 13.00
N LEU A 110 2.87 1.57 12.17
CA LEU A 110 2.08 1.11 11.03
C LEU A 110 0.96 0.22 11.50
N GLU A 111 -0.18 0.36 10.86
CA GLU A 111 -1.40 -0.39 11.13
C GLU A 111 -1.82 -1.19 9.90
N VAL A 112 -2.67 -2.19 10.11
CA VAL A 112 -3.31 -2.90 9.01
C VAL A 112 -4.10 -1.90 8.16
N ASN A 113 -3.96 -2.04 6.84
CA ASN A 113 -4.46 -1.16 5.79
C ASN A 113 -3.76 0.20 5.68
N ASP A 114 -2.62 0.42 6.33
CA ASP A 114 -1.77 1.54 5.98
C ASP A 114 -1.18 1.34 4.57
N LEU A 115 -1.42 2.32 3.70
CA LEU A 115 -0.80 2.43 2.40
C LEU A 115 0.50 3.22 2.54
N ILE A 116 1.59 2.65 2.03
CA ILE A 116 2.92 3.24 2.07
C ILE A 116 3.52 3.37 0.67
N ALA A 117 4.36 4.38 0.47
CA ALA A 117 5.29 4.44 -0.65
C ALA A 117 6.62 3.79 -0.25
N VAL A 118 7.11 2.86 -1.06
CA VAL A 118 8.46 2.30 -0.92
C VAL A 118 9.39 2.99 -1.92
N THR A 119 10.50 3.53 -1.41
CA THR A 119 11.44 4.41 -2.13
C THR A 119 12.88 3.98 -1.89
N ASN A 120 13.79 4.31 -2.81
CA ASN A 120 15.24 4.04 -2.69
C ASN A 120 16.01 5.16 -1.95
N LYS A 121 15.34 6.26 -1.62
CA LYS A 121 15.87 7.40 -0.88
C LYS A 121 14.74 7.97 -0.05
N LYS A 122 15.04 8.48 1.15
CA LYS A 122 14.05 9.21 1.94
C LYS A 122 13.55 10.40 1.13
N PRO A 123 12.28 10.42 0.68
CA PRO A 123 11.79 11.56 -0.07
C PRO A 123 11.70 12.77 0.86
N THR A 124 12.18 13.89 0.35
CA THR A 124 12.17 15.19 1.01
C THR A 124 11.15 16.13 0.38
N ARG A 125 10.75 15.85 -0.86
CA ARG A 125 9.75 16.60 -1.64
C ARG A 125 8.92 15.68 -2.52
N MET A 126 7.75 16.16 -2.93
CA MET A 126 6.92 15.51 -3.96
C MET A 126 7.68 15.34 -5.28
N ASP A 127 8.56 16.28 -5.63
CA ASP A 127 9.38 16.19 -6.84
C ASP A 127 10.37 15.01 -6.82
N ASP A 128 10.77 14.54 -5.63
CA ASP A 128 11.62 13.35 -5.49
C ASP A 128 10.90 12.08 -5.99
N LEU A 129 9.55 12.10 -6.01
CA LEU A 129 8.71 11.05 -6.56
C LEU A 129 8.43 11.22 -8.07
N ARG A 130 8.59 12.44 -8.62
CA ARG A 130 8.36 12.77 -10.04
C ARG A 130 9.63 12.67 -10.89
N CYS A 131 10.80 12.92 -10.28
CA CYS A 131 12.08 13.05 -10.98
C CYS A 131 12.93 11.77 -11.03
N SER A 132 12.51 10.67 -10.40
CA SER A 132 13.23 9.40 -10.50
C SER A 132 12.75 8.57 -11.69
N ASN A 133 13.70 8.05 -12.48
CA ASN A 133 13.43 7.08 -13.54
C ASN A 133 12.86 5.76 -13.02
N GLU A 134 12.92 5.52 -11.70
CA GLU A 134 12.17 4.46 -11.02
C GLU A 134 11.28 5.08 -9.94
N PRO A 135 9.96 5.18 -10.17
CA PRO A 135 9.02 5.80 -9.26
C PRO A 135 8.86 4.91 -8.03
N TYR A 136 8.58 5.54 -6.89
CA TYR A 136 8.10 4.84 -5.71
C TYR A 136 6.99 3.84 -6.08
N LEU A 137 6.99 2.69 -5.42
CA LEU A 137 5.90 1.72 -5.54
C LEU A 137 4.99 1.83 -4.32
N LEU A 138 3.72 1.55 -4.54
CA LEU A 138 2.74 1.48 -3.46
C LEU A 138 2.82 0.09 -2.82
N ALA A 139 2.72 0.06 -1.51
CA ALA A 139 2.54 -1.19 -0.76
C ALA A 139 1.49 -1.00 0.33
N LEU A 140 0.65 -2.00 0.53
CA LEU A 140 -0.37 -2.01 1.59
C LEU A 140 0.09 -2.94 2.71
N VAL A 141 0.15 -2.41 3.93
CA VAL A 141 0.35 -3.22 5.14
C VAL A 141 -0.92 -4.04 5.36
N PHE A 142 -0.83 -5.37 5.27
CA PHE A 142 -2.00 -6.22 5.52
C PHE A 142 -1.83 -7.14 6.74
N HIS A 143 -0.64 -7.16 7.34
CA HIS A 143 -0.37 -7.81 8.61
C HIS A 143 0.71 -7.05 9.39
N VAL A 144 0.53 -6.96 10.70
CA VAL A 144 1.51 -6.45 11.66
C VAL A 144 1.59 -7.50 12.77
N ASP A 145 2.78 -7.94 13.12
CA ASP A 145 2.98 -8.94 14.17
C ASP A 145 2.62 -8.33 15.54
N GLU A 146 1.85 -9.07 16.34
CA GLU A 146 1.32 -8.60 17.62
C GLU A 146 2.39 -8.47 18.70
N ASP A 147 3.37 -9.39 18.70
CA ASP A 147 4.46 -9.43 19.66
C ASP A 147 5.63 -8.56 19.20
N PHE A 148 5.83 -8.44 17.89
CA PHE A 148 6.93 -7.74 17.26
C PHE A 148 6.43 -6.72 16.22
N PRO A 149 5.94 -5.53 16.64
CA PRO A 149 5.32 -4.55 15.73
C PRO A 149 6.27 -3.94 14.68
N ASN A 150 7.57 -4.25 14.77
CA ASN A 150 8.56 -3.93 13.75
C ASN A 150 8.56 -4.95 12.58
N LEU A 151 7.88 -6.08 12.72
CA LEU A 151 7.68 -7.08 11.69
C LEU A 151 6.30 -6.88 11.06
N ILE A 152 6.30 -6.53 9.77
CA ILE A 152 5.08 -6.31 9.01
C ILE A 152 5.10 -7.15 7.74
N THR A 153 3.91 -7.44 7.22
CA THR A 153 3.75 -8.04 5.89
C THR A 153 3.03 -7.04 4.99
N VAL A 154 3.64 -6.77 3.84
CA VAL A 154 3.11 -5.82 2.86
C VAL A 154 2.79 -6.52 1.55
N LEU A 155 1.74 -6.04 0.89
CA LEU A 155 1.41 -6.36 -0.49
C LEU A 155 1.88 -5.21 -1.36
N ALA A 156 2.79 -5.46 -2.30
CA ALA A 156 3.32 -4.45 -3.22
C ALA A 156 2.52 -4.37 -4.53
N SER A 157 2.47 -3.19 -5.15
CA SER A 157 1.85 -2.98 -6.46
C SER A 157 2.67 -3.54 -7.61
N LYS A 158 4.00 -3.60 -7.45
CA LYS A 158 4.97 -4.08 -8.44
C LYS A 158 6.11 -4.83 -7.75
N PRO A 159 6.82 -5.74 -8.46
CA PRO A 159 7.94 -6.46 -7.88
C PRO A 159 9.01 -5.49 -7.41
N ILE A 160 9.46 -5.67 -6.17
CA ILE A 160 10.57 -4.90 -5.61
C ILE A 160 11.86 -5.50 -6.15
N LEU A 161 12.59 -4.74 -6.97
CA LEU A 161 13.89 -5.17 -7.48
C LEU A 161 14.90 -5.16 -6.32
N LEU A 162 15.32 -6.35 -5.90
CA LEU A 162 16.37 -6.53 -4.92
C LEU A 162 17.65 -6.88 -5.69
N GLU A 163 18.55 -5.92 -5.91
CA GLU A 163 19.78 -6.12 -6.70
C GLU A 163 20.63 -7.29 -6.21
N ASP A 164 20.69 -8.45 -6.87
CA ASP A 164 21.57 -9.53 -6.43
C ASP A 164 23.05 -9.11 -6.41
N GLU A 165 23.69 -9.18 -5.24
CA GLU A 165 25.15 -9.12 -5.15
C GLU A 165 25.70 -10.51 -5.48
N SER A 166 25.61 -10.90 -6.76
CA SER A 166 26.44 -11.99 -7.27
C SER A 166 26.60 -11.95 -8.79
N THR A 167 27.77 -11.54 -9.25
CA THR A 167 28.44 -12.30 -10.32
C THR A 167 29.17 -13.52 -9.72
N PRO A 168 29.32 -14.61 -10.49
CA PRO A 168 28.95 -15.95 -10.06
C PRO A 168 30.11 -16.73 -9.41
N LYS A 169 29.81 -17.48 -8.35
CA LYS A 169 30.62 -18.65 -7.99
C LYS A 169 29.73 -19.89 -7.96
N THR A 170 29.91 -20.68 -9.01
CA THR A 170 29.72 -22.12 -9.06
C THR A 170 29.73 -22.80 -7.68
N LYS A 171 28.61 -23.41 -7.28
CA LYS A 171 28.48 -24.87 -7.10
C LYS A 171 27.17 -25.21 -6.35
N LYS A 172 26.56 -26.28 -6.87
CA LYS A 172 25.39 -27.03 -6.40
C LYS A 172 25.23 -27.05 -4.88
N GLY A 173 24.04 -26.70 -4.40
CA GLY A 173 23.60 -26.91 -3.02
C GLY A 173 22.21 -26.30 -2.80
N LYS A 174 21.32 -27.04 -2.11
CA LYS A 174 19.89 -26.74 -1.90
C LYS A 174 19.62 -25.27 -1.53
N GLY A 175 18.64 -24.67 -2.22
CA GLY A 175 18.27 -23.27 -2.11
C GLY A 175 17.87 -22.86 -0.69
N VAL A 176 18.76 -22.11 -0.04
CA VAL A 176 18.42 -21.24 1.08
C VAL A 176 18.24 -19.86 0.47
N MET A 177 17.01 -19.34 0.52
CA MET A 177 16.66 -18.00 0.05
C MET A 177 17.53 -16.97 0.79
N SER A 178 18.47 -16.35 0.08
CA SER A 178 19.42 -15.41 0.65
C SER A 178 18.70 -14.22 1.29
N VAL A 179 18.86 -14.06 2.59
CA VAL A 179 18.45 -12.87 3.36
C VAL A 179 19.25 -11.66 2.85
N LYS A 180 18.56 -10.64 2.33
CA LYS A 180 19.22 -9.47 1.73
C LYS A 180 18.92 -8.20 2.51
N LYS A 181 20.00 -7.54 2.95
CA LYS A 181 20.00 -6.24 3.62
C LYS A 181 19.64 -5.16 2.62
N SER A 182 18.45 -4.57 2.73
CA SER A 182 18.01 -3.44 1.89
C SER A 182 18.71 -2.16 2.34
N SER A 183 19.96 -1.98 1.95
CA SER A 183 20.84 -0.92 2.49
C SER A 183 20.24 0.49 2.37
N ASN A 184 19.33 0.74 1.41
CA ASN A 184 18.77 2.07 1.11
C ASN A 184 17.25 2.14 0.89
N LEU A 185 16.43 1.15 1.27
CA LEU A 185 14.97 1.29 1.11
C LEU A 185 14.35 2.08 2.26
N PHE A 186 13.36 2.91 1.92
CA PHE A 186 12.56 3.70 2.85
C PHE A 186 11.07 3.49 2.58
N GLY A 187 10.29 3.37 3.65
CA GLY A 187 8.85 3.44 3.60
C GLY A 187 8.37 4.82 4.02
N VAL A 188 7.34 5.33 3.36
CA VAL A 188 6.68 6.60 3.69
C VAL A 188 5.21 6.35 3.82
N TYR A 189 4.64 6.74 4.96
CA TYR A 189 3.21 6.63 5.17
C TYR A 189 2.44 7.57 4.24
N LEU A 190 1.37 7.07 3.62
CA LEU A 190 0.49 7.86 2.77
C LEU A 190 -0.88 8.04 3.44
N ILE A 191 -1.70 6.99 3.45
CA ILE A 191 -3.06 7.02 3.99
C ILE A 191 -3.36 5.69 4.69
N ASN A 192 -4.40 5.67 5.52
CA ASN A 192 -4.98 4.42 6.00
C ASN A 192 -6.25 4.13 5.19
N MET A 193 -6.31 2.96 4.55
CA MET A 193 -7.43 2.56 3.70
C MET A 193 -8.53 1.79 4.44
N MET A 194 -8.45 1.62 5.76
CA MET A 194 -9.40 0.80 6.54
C MET A 194 -10.85 1.21 6.28
N THR A 195 -11.16 2.50 6.34
CA THR A 195 -12.52 3.01 6.14
C THR A 195 -13.00 2.74 4.73
N ASN A 196 -12.20 3.07 3.71
CA ASN A 196 -12.57 2.88 2.32
C ASN A 196 -12.74 1.40 1.97
N ILE A 197 -11.89 0.53 2.51
CA ILE A 197 -11.99 -0.93 2.36
C ILE A 197 -13.27 -1.46 3.02
N ARG A 198 -13.66 -0.96 4.20
CA ARG A 198 -14.90 -1.36 4.87
C ARG A 198 -16.13 -0.95 4.07
N ILE A 199 -16.17 0.29 3.59
CA ILE A 199 -17.25 0.80 2.73
C ILE A 199 -17.30 -0.02 1.44
N TRP A 200 -16.17 -0.19 0.75
CA TRP A 200 -16.09 -1.01 -0.47
C TRP A 200 -16.61 -2.43 -0.27
N THR A 201 -16.23 -3.07 0.84
CA THR A 201 -16.70 -4.42 1.17
C THR A 201 -18.22 -4.45 1.39
N ALA A 202 -18.79 -3.41 2.01
CA ALA A 202 -20.24 -3.30 2.20
C ALA A 202 -21.00 -3.03 0.89
N LEU A 203 -20.37 -2.39 -0.09
CA LEU A 203 -20.94 -2.19 -1.44
C LEU A 203 -20.92 -3.46 -2.31
N HIS A 204 -20.11 -4.46 -1.94
CA HIS A 204 -20.00 -5.73 -2.67
C HIS A 204 -20.40 -6.90 -1.76
N PRO A 205 -21.68 -6.97 -1.33
CA PRO A 205 -22.15 -8.05 -0.47
C PRO A 205 -22.04 -9.40 -1.21
N ASP A 206 -21.58 -10.41 -0.48
CA ASP A 206 -21.54 -11.78 -0.97
C ASP A 206 -22.97 -12.27 -1.27
N PRO A 207 -23.28 -12.78 -2.48
CA PRO A 207 -24.60 -13.34 -2.79
C PRO A 207 -25.03 -14.46 -1.83
N GLU A 208 -24.08 -15.14 -1.15
CA GLU A 208 -24.34 -16.20 -0.17
C GLU A 208 -24.67 -15.65 1.24
N ARG A 209 -24.34 -14.40 1.55
CA ARG A 209 -24.85 -13.71 2.75
C ARG A 209 -26.24 -13.16 2.45
N GLY A 210 -27.18 -14.09 2.34
CA GLY A 210 -28.60 -13.78 2.33
C GLY A 210 -28.94 -12.80 3.44
N ASN A 211 -29.71 -11.77 3.08
CA ASN A 211 -30.32 -10.86 4.04
C ASN A 211 -30.98 -11.66 5.18
N LEU A 212 -30.93 -11.12 6.40
CA LEU A 212 -31.91 -11.51 7.42
C LEU A 212 -33.31 -11.35 6.80
N LYS A 213 -34.03 -12.47 6.75
CA LYS A 213 -35.45 -12.52 6.37
C LYS A 213 -36.28 -11.62 7.30
#